data_AF-A0A964ANE5-F1
#
_entry.id   AF-A0A964ANE5-F1
#
_cell.length_a   1.000
_cell.length_b   1.000
_cell.length_c   1.000
_cell.angle_alpha   90.00
_cell.angle_beta   90.00
_cell.angle_gamma   90.00
#
_symmetry.space_group_name_H-M   'P 1'
#
loop_
_entity.id
_entity.type
_entity.pdbx_description
1 polymer ?
#
loop_
_entity_poly.entity_id
_entity_poly.type
_entity_poly.pdbx_seq_one_letter_code
_entity_poly.pdbx_strand_id
1 'polypeptide(L)' 'MRDLAGLPAPRLAAMTAELGAHTTLEKVARWGYAKQPFVEVADVIVQDEFTHDVLVPLPDGLWLVYDST' A
#
# COMPACT_ATOMS: atom_id res chain seq x y z
N MET A 1 -6.16 6.42 9.10
CA MET A 1 -6.73 5.67 7.97
C MET A 1 -8.24 5.66 8.11
N ARG A 2 -8.99 6.06 7.07
CA ARG A 2 -10.46 6.00 7.06
C ARG A 2 -10.88 4.81 6.22
N ASP A 3 -11.80 3.98 6.72
CA ASP A 3 -12.35 2.86 5.96
C ASP A 3 -13.54 3.32 5.13
N LEU A 4 -13.47 3.07 3.82
CA LEU A 4 -14.54 3.33 2.85
C LEU A 4 -15.05 2.04 2.20
N ALA A 5 -14.39 0.91 2.45
CA ALA A 5 -14.70 -0.38 1.85
C ALA A 5 -15.48 -1.30 2.81
N GLY A 6 -15.61 -0.93 4.09
CA GLY A 6 -16.31 -1.73 5.09
C GLY A 6 -15.52 -2.97 5.50
N LEU A 7 -14.19 -2.83 5.64
CA LEU A 7 -13.32 -3.90 6.07
C LEU A 7 -13.69 -4.37 7.49
N PRO A 8 -13.57 -5.68 7.79
CA PRO A 8 -13.72 -6.17 9.15
C PRO A 8 -12.78 -5.42 10.11
N ALA A 9 -13.28 -4.98 11.27
CA ALA A 9 -12.50 -4.18 12.21
C ALA A 9 -11.12 -4.77 12.58
N PRO A 10 -10.95 -6.09 12.80
CA PRO A 10 -9.63 -6.67 13.05
C PRO A 10 -8.68 -6.51 11.87
N ARG A 11 -9.19 -6.63 10.64
CA ARG A 11 -8.41 -6.46 9.42
C ARG A 11 -7.98 -5.00 9.25
N LEU A 12 -8.91 -4.06 9.46
CA LEU A 12 -8.62 -2.64 9.40
C LEU A 12 -7.55 -2.21 10.42
N ALA A 13 -7.64 -2.73 11.65
CA ALA A 13 -6.66 -2.45 12.70
C ALA A 13 -5.27 -3.01 12.35
N ALA A 14 -5.20 -4.26 11.88
CA ALA A 14 -3.95 -4.87 11.45
C ALA A 14 -3.30 -4.09 10.30
N MET A 15 -4.08 -3.71 9.28
CA MET A 15 -3.59 -2.89 8.17
C MET A 15 -3.16 -1.50 8.64
N THR A 16 -3.90 -0.86 9.54
CA THR A 16 -3.51 0.47 10.05
C THR A 16 -2.18 0.43 10.79
N ALA A 17 -1.96 -0.59 11.63
CA ALA A 17 -0.72 -0.75 12.37
C ALA A 17 0.48 -1.03 11.44
N GLU A 18 0.29 -1.92 10.48
CA GLU A 18 1.32 -2.29 9.50
C GLU A 18 1.69 -1.12 8.59
N LEU A 19 0.69 -0.53 7.94
CA LEU A 19 0.89 0.52 6.93
C LEU A 19 1.33 1.85 7.55
N GLY A 20 1.11 2.06 8.85
CA GLY A 20 1.59 3.24 9.57
C GLY A 20 3.12 3.42 9.53
N ALA A 21 3.88 2.35 9.28
CA ALA A 21 5.33 2.41 9.12
C ALA A 21 5.79 2.86 7.71
N HIS A 22 4.89 2.91 6.73
CA HIS A 22 5.19 3.20 5.33
C HIS A 22 5.31 4.70 5.08
N THR A 23 6.33 5.32 5.68
CA THR A 23 6.53 6.78 5.58
C THR A 23 7.27 7.22 4.32
N THR A 24 7.84 6.28 3.56
CA THR A 24 8.54 6.53 2.29
C THR A 24 8.35 5.33 1.36
N LEU A 25 8.47 5.53 0.03
CA LEU A 25 8.40 4.44 -0.95
C LEU A 25 9.52 3.40 -0.76
N GLU A 26 10.70 3.81 -0.30
CA GLU A 26 11.77 2.89 0.07
C GLU A 26 11.34 1.93 1.19
N LYS A 27 10.62 2.43 2.20
CA LYS A 27 10.07 1.60 3.28
C LYS A 27 8.99 0.66 2.77
N VAL A 28 8.14 1.12 1.84
CA VAL A 28 7.14 0.27 1.16
C VAL A 28 7.83 -0.87 0.42
N ALA A 29 8.86 -0.58 -0.38
CA ALA A 29 9.60 -1.60 -1.12
C ALA A 29 10.27 -2.61 -0.18
N ARG A 30 10.96 -2.13 0.87
CA ARG A 30 11.58 -3.01 1.88
C ARG A 30 10.58 -3.89 2.59
N TRP A 31 9.43 -3.34 2.97
CA TRP A 31 8.33 -4.08 3.57
C TRP A 31 7.80 -5.16 2.62
N GLY A 32 7.59 -4.82 1.35
CA GLY A 32 7.07 -5.73 0.34
C GLY A 32 8.01 -6.92 0.08
N TYR A 33 9.32 -6.66 -0.01
CA TYR A 33 10.35 -7.70 -0.10
C TYR A 33 10.49 -8.56 1.15
N ALA A 34 10.06 -8.08 2.32
CA ALA A 34 10.08 -8.85 3.56
C ALA A 34 8.84 -9.77 3.72
N LYS A 35 7.82 -9.63 2.87
CA LYS A 35 6.60 -10.46 2.91
C LYS A 35 6.82 -11.85 2.32
N GLN A 36 5.99 -12.79 2.75
CA GLN A 36 5.83 -14.10 2.11
C GLN A 36 4.34 -14.35 1.83
N PRO A 37 3.92 -14.44 0.55
CA PRO A 37 4.70 -14.21 -0.67
C PRO A 37 5.21 -12.76 -0.74
N PHE A 38 6.27 -12.53 -1.54
CA PHE A 38 6.78 -11.17 -1.78
C PHE A 38 5.67 -10.31 -2.38
N VAL A 39 5.66 -9.04 -1.97
CA VAL A 39 4.77 -8.02 -2.50
C VAL A 39 5.66 -6.97 -3.16
N GLU A 40 5.45 -6.71 -4.45
CA GLU A 40 6.25 -5.76 -5.21
C GLU A 40 5.38 -4.61 -5.72
N VAL A 41 6.03 -3.50 -6.07
CA VAL A 41 5.36 -2.42 -6.82
C VAL A 41 5.01 -2.97 -8.18
N ALA A 42 3.71 -3.02 -8.49
CA ALA A 42 3.22 -3.53 -9.76
C ALA A 42 3.24 -2.47 -10.85
N ASP A 43 2.92 -1.22 -10.49
CA ASP A 43 2.87 -0.12 -11.45
C ASP A 43 3.09 1.24 -10.78
N VAL A 44 3.49 2.22 -11.60
CA VAL A 44 3.58 3.63 -11.22
C VAL A 44 2.84 4.45 -12.28
N ILE A 45 1.71 5.04 -11.88
CA ILE A 45 0.91 5.89 -12.75
C ILE A 45 1.42 7.33 -12.61
N VAL A 46 2.08 7.82 -13.65
CA VAL A 46 2.49 9.23 -13.76
C VAL A 46 1.25 10.07 -14.04
N GLN A 47 0.85 10.93 -13.09
CA GLN A 47 -0.27 11.86 -13.28
C GLN A 47 0.21 13.17 -13.93
N ASP A 48 1.31 13.73 -13.42
CA ASP A 48 1.99 14.90 -13.99
C ASP A 48 3.50 14.87 -13.68
N GLU A 49 4.19 16.00 -13.85
CA GLU A 49 5.64 16.11 -13.63
C GLU A 49 6.07 15.86 -12.17
N PHE A 50 5.13 15.92 -11.22
CA PHE A 50 5.41 15.87 -9.79
C PHE A 50 4.57 14.82 -9.03
N THR A 51 3.48 14.30 -9.60
CA THR A 51 2.56 13.36 -8.94
C THR A 51 2.57 11.98 -9.59
N HIS A 52 2.79 10.96 -8.77
CA HIS A 52 2.92 9.57 -9.21
C HIS A 52 2.17 8.63 -8.27
N ASP A 53 1.10 7.98 -8.73
CA ASP A 53 0.46 6.95 -7.92
C ASP A 53 1.27 5.65 -7.98
N VAL A 54 1.62 5.08 -6.83
CA VAL A 54 2.33 3.79 -6.76
C VAL A 54 1.36 2.69 -6.35
N LEU A 55 1.24 1.67 -7.20
CA LEU A 55 0.31 0.56 -7.00
C LEU A 55 1.04 -0.68 -6.48
N VAL A 56 0.53 -1.23 -5.38
CA VAL A 56 1.09 -2.43 -4.73
C VAL A 56 -0.04 -3.43 -4.46
N PRO A 57 -0.11 -4.56 -5.19
CA PRO A 57 -1.14 -5.58 -4.99
C PRO A 57 -0.88 -6.39 -3.72
N LEU A 58 -1.96 -6.74 -3.01
CA LEU A 58 -1.92 -7.64 -1.87
C LEU A 58 -2.43 -9.04 -2.25
N PRO A 59 -1.96 -10.10 -1.57
CA PRO A 59 -2.37 -11.48 -1.87
C PRO A 59 -3.87 -11.76 -1.74
N ASP A 60 -4.59 -10.95 -0.97
CA ASP A 60 -6.04 -11.06 -0.76
C ASP A 60 -6.87 -10.27 -1.80
N GLY A 61 -6.23 -9.81 -2.88
CA GLY A 61 -6.88 -9.09 -3.99
C GLY A 61 -7.09 -7.59 -3.72
N LEU A 62 -6.67 -7.10 -2.56
CA LEU A 62 -6.65 -5.67 -2.26
C LEU A 62 -5.45 -4.99 -2.93
N TRP A 63 -5.53 -3.66 -3.05
CA TRP A 63 -4.46 -2.84 -3.58
C TRP A 63 -4.13 -1.74 -2.59
N LEU A 64 -2.83 -1.50 -2.40
CA LEU A 64 -2.33 -0.30 -1.74
C LEU A 64 -1.96 0.71 -2.82
N VAL A 65 -2.38 1.95 -2.61
CA VAL A 65 -2.09 3.09 -3.49
C VAL A 65 -1.39 4.14 -2.65
N TYR A 66 -0.20 4.57 -3.07
CA TYR A 66 0.57 5.62 -2.42
C TYR A 66 0.62 6.88 -3.29
N ASP A 67 0.78 8.03 -2.63
CA ASP A 67 0.91 9.36 -3.26
C ASP A 67 -0.29 9.79 -4.13
N SER A 68 -1.45 9.17 -3.87
CA SER A 68 -2.74 9.49 -4.49
C SER A 68 -3.46 10.59 -3.72
N THR A 69 -4.03 11.55 -4.46
CA THR A 69 -4.77 12.73 -3.94
C THR A 69 -6.28 12.60 -4.08
#